data_AF-A0A534V6C2-F1
#
_entry.id   AF-A0A534V6C2-F1
#
_cell.length_a   1.000
_cell.length_b   1.000
_cell.length_c   1.000
_cell.angle_alpha   90.00
_cell.angle_beta   90.00
_cell.angle_gamma   90.00
#
_symmetry.space_group_name_H-M   'P 1'
#
loop_
_entity.id
_entity.type
_entity.pdbx_description
1 polymer ?
#
loop_
_entity_poly.entity_id
_entity_poly.type
_entity_poly.pdbx_seq_one_letter_code
_entity_poly.pdbx_strand_id
1 'polypeptide(L)'
;MDLQKINVKFFAVEKEPVPLTAFIDIFHSWIQASDGIYHDVADYSHMTNGPGIVLVAHDANVHIDETAGRRGLLYTQKALLPGSNQERLRVVLRAALENCR
;
A
#
# COMPACT_ATOMS: atom_id res chain seq x y z
N MET A 1 23.54 -5.22 7.60
CA MET A 1 22.07 -5.36 7.75
C MET A 1 21.48 -5.65 6.39
N ASP A 2 20.59 -6.65 6.28
CA ASP A 2 19.94 -7.08 5.03
C ASP A 2 18.48 -6.61 5.03
N LEU A 3 18.12 -5.63 4.20
CA LEU A 3 16.77 -5.05 4.17
C LEU A 3 15.82 -5.90 3.34
N GLN A 4 14.66 -6.29 3.90
CA GLN A 4 13.68 -7.15 3.22
C GLN A 4 12.22 -6.71 3.39
N LYS A 5 11.86 -6.11 4.54
CA LYS A 5 10.52 -5.57 4.83
C LYS A 5 10.54 -4.05 4.69
N ILE A 6 10.44 -3.58 3.46
CA ILE A 6 10.56 -2.15 3.14
C ILE A 6 9.16 -1.57 2.93
N ASN A 7 8.88 -0.48 3.65
CA ASN A 7 7.64 0.26 3.58
C ASN A 7 7.89 1.63 2.96
N VAL A 8 7.07 2.03 1.98
CA VAL A 8 7.13 3.35 1.35
C VAL A 8 5.76 3.98 1.46
N LYS A 9 5.68 5.13 2.14
CA LYS A 9 4.43 5.89 2.30
C LYS A 9 4.51 7.23 1.59
N PHE A 10 3.59 7.48 0.68
CA PHE A 10 3.36 8.79 0.08
C PHE A 10 2.21 9.47 0.81
N PHE A 11 2.51 10.58 1.48
CA PHE A 11 1.50 11.33 2.22
C PHE A 11 0.55 12.04 1.27
N ALA A 12 -0.75 11.89 1.52
CA ALA A 12 -1.77 12.62 0.80
C ALA A 12 -1.76 14.09 1.23
N VAL A 13 -2.00 14.99 0.28
CA VAL A 13 -2.21 16.42 0.54
C VAL A 13 -3.70 16.69 0.35
N GLU A 14 -4.50 16.32 1.35
CA GLU A 14 -5.96 16.49 1.31
C GLU A 14 -6.37 17.68 2.18
N LYS A 15 -7.10 18.64 1.60
CA LYS A 15 -7.82 19.67 2.38
C LYS A 15 -9.09 19.09 3.02
N GLU A 16 -9.75 18.19 2.31
CA GLU A 16 -10.94 17.48 2.75
C GLU A 16 -10.71 15.98 2.52
N PRO A 17 -10.56 15.17 3.58
CA PRO A 17 -10.23 13.77 3.41
C PRO A 17 -11.42 12.96 2.91
N VAL A 18 -11.20 12.16 1.86
CA VAL A 18 -12.22 11.22 1.32
C VAL A 18 -12.52 10.13 2.37
N PRO A 19 -13.76 9.67 2.58
CA PRO A 19 -14.02 8.54 3.48
C PRO A 19 -13.20 7.30 3.09
N LEU A 20 -12.52 6.66 4.06
CA LEU A 20 -11.68 5.48 3.79
C LEU A 20 -12.44 4.39 3.04
N THR A 21 -13.69 4.14 3.39
CA THR A 21 -14.53 3.12 2.77
C THR A 21 -14.77 3.34 1.27
N ALA A 22 -14.62 4.57 0.76
CA ALA A 22 -14.72 4.84 -0.68
C ALA A 22 -13.60 4.15 -1.49
N PHE A 23 -12.46 3.84 -0.86
CA PHE A 23 -11.36 3.15 -1.53
C PHE A 23 -11.58 1.64 -1.65
N ILE A 24 -12.57 1.07 -0.95
CA ILE A 24 -12.90 -0.36 -1.04
C ILE A 24 -13.33 -0.69 -2.47
N ASP A 25 -14.21 0.12 -3.07
CA ASP A 25 -14.68 -0.11 -4.44
C ASP A 25 -13.56 0.09 -5.47
N ILE A 26 -12.66 1.05 -5.24
CA ILE A 26 -11.46 1.24 -6.07
C ILE A 26 -10.59 -0.02 -6.04
N PHE A 27 -10.30 -0.55 -4.85
CA PHE A 27 -9.48 -1.75 -4.72
C PHE A 27 -10.16 -3.01 -5.25
N HIS A 28 -11.48 -3.15 -5.13
CA HIS A 28 -12.22 -4.22 -5.81
C HIS A 28 -12.08 -4.14 -7.33
N SER A 29 -12.11 -2.92 -7.91
CA SER A 29 -11.88 -2.75 -9.35
C SER A 29 -10.46 -3.18 -9.76
N TRP A 30 -9.47 -2.93 -8.91
CA TRP A 30 -8.09 -3.37 -9.16
C TRP A 30 -7.96 -4.89 -9.06
N ILE A 31 -8.59 -5.53 -8.07
CA ILE A 31 -8.61 -6.99 -7.97
C ILE A 31 -9.15 -7.61 -9.26
N GLN A 32 -10.29 -7.12 -9.75
CA GLN A 32 -10.92 -7.59 -10.99
C GLN A 32 -10.03 -7.41 -12.23
N ALA A 33 -9.23 -6.34 -12.27
CA ALA A 33 -8.35 -6.02 -13.41
C ALA A 33 -6.97 -6.69 -13.33
N SER A 34 -6.56 -7.21 -12.17
CA SER A 34 -5.17 -7.55 -11.89
C SER A 34 -4.71 -8.96 -12.26
N ASP A 35 -5.54 -9.75 -12.94
CA ASP A 35 -5.26 -11.14 -13.33
C ASP A 35 -4.66 -11.99 -12.18
N GLY A 36 -5.24 -11.84 -10.98
CA GLY A 36 -4.85 -12.60 -9.79
C GLY A 36 -3.68 -12.06 -8.98
N ILE A 37 -3.12 -10.89 -9.33
CA ILE A 37 -2.06 -10.24 -8.51
C ILE A 37 -2.62 -9.87 -7.13
N TYR A 38 -3.76 -9.19 -7.08
CA TYR A 38 -4.44 -8.84 -5.84
C TYR A 38 -5.51 -9.88 -5.47
N HIS A 39 -5.69 -10.10 -4.17
CA HIS A 39 -6.51 -11.20 -3.67
C HIS A 39 -7.71 -10.73 -2.85
N ASP A 40 -7.54 -9.73 -1.99
CA ASP A 40 -8.56 -9.33 -1.02
C ASP A 40 -8.41 -7.88 -0.58
N VAL A 41 -9.47 -7.33 0.03
CA VAL A 41 -9.48 -6.02 0.69
C VAL A 41 -9.84 -6.19 2.17
N ALA A 42 -8.95 -5.76 3.06
CA ALA A 42 -9.23 -5.70 4.49
C ALA A 42 -9.62 -4.28 4.91
N ASP A 43 -10.74 -4.16 5.64
CA ASP A 43 -11.28 -2.89 6.13
C ASP A 43 -10.95 -2.67 7.61
N TYR A 44 -10.02 -1.74 7.86
CA TYR A 44 -9.71 -1.23 9.20
C TYR A 44 -10.10 0.25 9.35
N SER A 45 -11.07 0.75 8.60
CA SER A 45 -11.53 2.16 8.66
C SER A 45 -12.06 2.59 10.03
N HIS A 46 -12.47 1.64 10.86
CA HIS A 46 -12.92 1.87 12.23
C HIS A 46 -11.77 2.08 13.23
N MET A 47 -10.51 1.82 12.85
CA MET A 47 -9.35 1.95 13.71
C MET A 47 -8.72 3.35 13.59
N THR A 48 -8.80 4.15 14.64
CA THR A 48 -8.12 5.45 14.72
C THR A 48 -6.62 5.32 14.52
N ASN A 49 -6.05 6.08 13.56
CA ASN A 49 -4.64 6.02 13.17
C ASN A 49 -4.17 4.61 12.79
N GLY A 50 -5.08 3.80 12.25
CA GLY A 50 -4.84 2.42 11.88
C GLY A 50 -4.36 2.23 10.44
N PRO A 51 -4.29 0.96 9.99
CA PRO A 51 -3.89 0.60 8.63
C PRO A 51 -4.83 1.10 7.52
N GLY A 52 -6.03 1.57 7.89
CA GLY A 52 -7.09 2.00 6.98
C GLY A 52 -7.57 0.88 6.07
N ILE A 53 -7.56 1.09 4.75
CA ILE A 53 -7.96 0.05 3.79
C ILE A 53 -6.72 -0.63 3.24
N VAL A 54 -6.68 -1.96 3.26
CA VAL A 54 -5.52 -2.75 2.81
C VAL A 54 -5.90 -3.65 1.64
N LEU A 55 -5.28 -3.39 0.48
CA LEU A 55 -5.28 -4.29 -0.67
C LEU A 55 -4.19 -5.34 -0.51
N VAL A 56 -4.59 -6.59 -0.37
CA VAL A 56 -3.73 -7.74 -0.10
C VAL A 56 -3.30 -8.39 -1.41
N ALA A 57 -2.00 -8.57 -1.59
CA ALA A 57 -1.40 -9.31 -2.70
C ALA A 57 -0.36 -10.31 -2.18
N HIS A 58 0.15 -11.22 -3.01
CA HIS A 58 1.21 -12.14 -2.56
C HIS A 58 2.50 -11.38 -2.18
N ASP A 59 3.01 -10.56 -3.11
CA ASP A 59 4.34 -9.96 -2.99
C ASP A 59 4.38 -8.69 -2.14
N ALA A 60 3.35 -7.85 -2.26
CA ALA A 60 3.29 -6.59 -1.54
C ALA A 60 1.83 -6.17 -1.29
N ASN A 61 1.60 -5.49 -0.18
CA ASN A 61 0.30 -4.89 0.10
C ASN A 61 0.31 -3.41 -0.28
N VAL A 62 -0.85 -2.90 -0.67
CA VAL A 62 -1.10 -1.47 -0.88
C VAL A 62 -2.15 -1.03 0.13
N HIS A 63 -1.95 0.12 0.76
CA HIS A 63 -2.81 0.61 1.82
C HIS A 63 -3.21 2.06 1.57
N ILE A 64 -4.44 2.41 1.94
CA ILE A 64 -4.78 3.79 2.29
C ILE A 64 -4.62 3.90 3.81
N ASP A 65 -3.42 4.30 4.23
CA ASP A 65 -2.92 4.11 5.59
C ASP A 65 -2.97 5.42 6.39
N GLU A 66 -3.45 5.35 7.63
CA GLU A 66 -3.56 6.49 8.54
C GLU A 66 -2.59 6.43 9.72
N THR A 67 -1.69 5.44 9.74
CA THR A 67 -0.69 5.34 10.80
C THR A 67 0.15 6.62 10.89
N ALA A 68 0.58 6.93 12.12
CA ALA A 68 1.17 8.20 12.51
C ALA A 68 0.23 9.43 12.34
N GLY A 69 -1.09 9.21 12.27
CA GLY A 69 -2.10 10.27 12.22
C GLY A 69 -2.08 11.06 10.91
N ARG A 70 -1.55 10.47 9.84
CA ARG A 70 -1.40 11.11 8.54
C ARG A 70 -1.79 10.13 7.46
N ARG A 71 -2.82 10.46 6.68
CA ARG A 71 -3.23 9.62 5.56
C ARG A 71 -2.18 9.59 4.46
N GLY A 72 -1.99 8.43 3.84
CA GLY A 72 -1.17 8.28 2.65
C GLY A 72 -1.32 6.92 2.00
N LEU A 73 -0.84 6.81 0.76
CA LEU A 73 -0.70 5.52 0.10
C LEU A 73 0.57 4.85 0.64
N LEU A 74 0.41 3.70 1.28
CA LEU A 74 1.52 2.90 1.81
C LEU A 74 1.67 1.61 0.99
N TYR A 75 2.86 1.43 0.43
CA TYR A 75 3.29 0.19 -0.20
C TYR A 75 4.18 -0.59 0.78
N THR A 76 3.82 -1.84 1.04
CA THR A 76 4.50 -2.74 1.98
C THR A 76 5.05 -3.94 1.24
N GLN A 77 6.37 -3.97 0.98
CA GLN A 77 7.02 -5.13 0.38
C GLN A 77 7.08 -6.28 1.39
N LYS A 78 6.50 -7.44 1.03
CA LYS A 78 6.45 -8.64 1.87
C LYS A 78 7.39 -9.73 1.38
N ALA A 79 7.41 -9.97 0.07
CA ALA A 79 8.28 -10.97 -0.53
C ALA A 79 9.75 -10.53 -0.45
N LEU A 80 10.64 -11.50 -0.23
CA LEU A 80 12.07 -11.27 -0.18
C LEU A 80 12.57 -10.78 -1.54
N LEU A 81 13.44 -9.78 -1.52
CA LEU A 81 14.05 -9.24 -2.73
C LEU A 81 15.52 -9.67 -2.81
N PRO A 82 16.00 -10.07 -3.99
CA PRO A 82 17.42 -10.33 -4.21
C PRO A 82 18.21 -9.00 -4.28
N GLY A 83 19.53 -9.12 -4.38
CA GLY A 83 20.43 -7.99 -4.60
C GLY A 83 20.83 -7.23 -3.33
N SER A 84 21.50 -6.11 -3.53
CA SER A 84 21.94 -5.19 -2.48
C SER A 84 20.78 -4.36 -1.92
N ASN A 85 20.97 -3.79 -0.72
CA ASN A 85 19.99 -2.87 -0.15
C ASN A 85 19.64 -1.69 -1.07
N GLN A 86 20.61 -1.19 -1.84
CA GLN A 86 20.38 -0.09 -2.77
C GLN A 86 19.47 -0.50 -3.93
N GLU A 87 19.63 -1.72 -4.45
CA GLU A 87 18.76 -2.28 -5.49
C GLU A 87 17.36 -2.51 -4.96
N ARG A 88 17.22 -3.10 -3.77
CA ARG A 88 15.91 -3.33 -3.14
C ARG A 88 15.15 -2.03 -2.88
N LEU A 89 15.83 -1.00 -2.38
CA LEU A 89 15.20 0.32 -2.19
C LEU A 89 14.71 0.91 -3.52
N ARG A 90 15.49 0.80 -4.61
CA ARG A 90 15.05 1.26 -5.94
C ARG A 90 13.84 0.49 -6.46
N VAL A 91 13.84 -0.84 -6.30
CA VAL A 91 12.73 -1.70 -6.71
C VAL A 91 11.46 -1.32 -5.97
N VAL A 92 11.52 -1.23 -4.64
CA VAL A 92 10.35 -0.94 -3.81
C VAL A 92 9.84 0.49 -4.04
N LEU A 93 10.73 1.49 -4.17
CA LEU A 93 10.30 2.85 -4.50
C LEU A 93 9.61 2.95 -5.86
N ARG A 94 10.13 2.25 -6.88
CA ARG A 94 9.52 2.21 -8.21
C ARG A 94 8.14 1.56 -8.17
N ALA A 95 8.03 0.39 -7.56
CA ALA A 95 6.77 -0.33 -7.42
C ALA A 95 5.74 0.51 -6.64
N ALA A 96 6.17 1.17 -5.56
CA ALA A 96 5.31 2.06 -4.80
C ALA A 96 4.77 3.24 -5.66
N LEU A 97 5.61 3.85 -6.51
CA LEU A 97 5.20 4.94 -7.41
C LEU A 97 4.19 4.49 -8.48
N GLU A 98 4.27 3.24 -8.94
CA GLU A 98 3.32 2.70 -9.93
C GLU A 98 1.89 2.61 -9.39
N ASN A 99 1.75 2.53 -8.05
CA ASN A 99 0.46 2.54 -7.36
C ASN A 99 -0.12 3.95 -7.15
N CYS A 100 0.60 5.00 -7.55
CA CYS A 100 0.14 6.40 -7.46
C CYS A 100 -0.35 6.96 -8.82
N ARG A 101 -0.52 6.13 -9.84
CA ARG A 101 -0.95 6.53 -11.19
C ARG A 101 -2.46 6.47 -11.30
#